data_AF-A0A7E6FI75-F1
#
_entry.id   AF-A0A7E6FI75-F1
#
_cell.length_a   1.000
_cell.length_b   1.000
_cell.length_c   1.000
_cell.angle_alpha   90.00
_cell.angle_beta   90.00
_cell.angle_gamma   90.00
#
_symmetry.space_group_name_H-M   'P 1'
#
loop_
_entity.id
_entity.type
_entity.pdbx_description
1 polymer ?
#
loop_
_entity_poly.entity_id
_entity_poly.type
_entity_poly.pdbx_seq_one_letter_code
_entity_poly.pdbx_strand_id
1 'polypeptide(L)'
;MSVVLTAFRNSKTAKAKKEQLKKKKTKDRYVVQRQQERSVEIEQLRSIESEQLRSAESEQVRSVESEQLSKKSSSLLIEGDQYIPEQRSWVRLWTVNLDNIFYYIKYHYGTGSVNCNGDFLKTISGFSKEGPQTIFLIGSHEACIQTVTNGVNKYGCFHTLKVNGEIVPE
;
A
#
# COMPACT_ATOMS: atom_id res chain seq x y z
N MET A 1 83.11 3.02 50.10
CA MET A 1 82.43 3.61 48.92
C MET A 1 81.42 2.69 48.20
N SER A 2 81.27 1.40 48.56
CA SER A 2 80.42 0.44 47.80
C SER A 2 78.90 0.57 48.03
N VAL A 3 78.48 0.94 49.25
CA VAL A 3 77.05 0.96 49.63
C VAL A 3 76.29 2.15 48.99
N VAL A 4 76.94 3.31 48.86
CA VAL A 4 76.32 4.54 48.32
C VAL A 4 76.06 4.44 46.81
N LEU A 5 77.00 3.86 46.05
CA LEU A 5 76.82 3.63 44.60
C LEU A 5 75.71 2.62 44.31
N THR A 6 75.56 1.60 45.15
CA THR A 6 74.50 0.59 45.02
C THR A 6 73.13 1.18 45.33
N ALA A 7 73.02 2.00 46.39
CA ALA A 7 71.80 2.72 46.71
C ALA A 7 71.36 3.69 45.59
N PHE A 8 72.32 4.39 44.97
CA PHE A 8 72.05 5.32 43.88
C PHE A 8 71.64 4.60 42.58
N ARG A 9 72.23 3.44 42.27
CA ARG A 9 71.77 2.59 41.16
C ARG A 9 70.36 2.04 41.40
N ASN A 10 70.05 1.62 42.62
CA ASN A 10 68.72 1.14 42.98
C ASN A 10 67.65 2.26 42.93
N SER A 11 67.99 3.50 43.32
CA SER A 11 67.05 4.62 43.24
C SER A 11 66.75 5.03 41.79
N LYS A 12 67.76 5.05 40.91
CA LYS A 12 67.59 5.33 39.48
C LYS A 12 66.72 4.27 38.78
N THR A 13 66.95 2.99 39.06
CA THR A 13 66.16 1.90 38.47
C THR A 13 64.72 1.86 38.99
N ALA A 14 64.51 2.17 40.27
CA ALA A 14 63.16 2.29 40.85
C ALA A 14 62.36 3.45 40.23
N LYS A 15 63.02 4.60 39.98
CA LYS A 15 62.38 5.76 39.35
C LYS A 15 62.00 5.46 37.89
N ALA A 16 62.89 4.84 37.13
CA ALA A 16 62.62 4.43 35.74
C ALA A 16 61.47 3.42 35.64
N LYS A 17 61.40 2.42 36.53
CA LYS A 17 60.28 1.45 36.57
C LYS A 17 58.94 2.11 36.92
N LYS A 18 58.92 3.05 37.86
CA LYS A 18 57.70 3.80 38.21
C LYS A 18 57.20 4.65 37.03
N GLU A 19 58.10 5.24 36.26
CA GLU A 19 57.72 6.07 35.10
C GLU A 19 57.20 5.23 33.93
N GLN A 20 57.85 4.09 33.65
CA GLN A 20 57.38 3.11 32.66
C GLN A 20 56.00 2.55 33.01
N LEU A 21 55.76 2.24 34.29
CA LEU A 21 54.47 1.73 34.76
C LEU A 21 53.36 2.78 34.64
N LYS A 22 53.66 4.06 34.89
CA LYS A 22 52.72 5.16 34.64
C LYS A 22 52.39 5.29 33.16
N LYS A 23 53.39 5.31 32.28
CA LYS A 23 53.18 5.39 30.82
C LYS A 23 52.36 4.22 30.28
N LYS A 24 52.61 2.99 30.75
CA LYS A 24 51.83 1.80 30.38
C LYS A 24 50.38 1.90 30.86
N LYS A 25 50.13 2.25 32.12
CA LYS A 25 48.77 2.43 32.65
C LYS A 25 47.97 3.50 31.90
N THR A 26 48.61 4.59 31.49
CA THR A 26 47.94 5.66 30.72
C THR A 26 47.61 5.21 29.30
N LYS A 27 48.52 4.48 28.64
CA LYS A 27 48.29 3.95 27.29
C LYS A 27 47.19 2.90 27.28
N ASP A 28 47.19 1.98 28.24
CA ASP A 28 46.17 0.93 28.37
C ASP A 28 44.78 1.56 28.65
N ARG A 29 44.71 2.60 29.50
CA ARG A 29 43.48 3.37 29.73
C ARG A 29 42.97 4.05 28.46
N TYR A 30 43.86 4.64 27.66
CA TYR A 30 43.48 5.30 26.42
C TYR A 30 42.95 4.29 25.38
N VAL A 31 43.55 3.11 25.29
CA VAL A 31 43.08 2.05 24.36
C VAL A 31 41.73 1.49 24.79
N VAL A 32 41.54 1.19 26.08
CA VAL A 32 40.26 0.72 26.61
C VAL A 32 39.17 1.75 26.40
N GLN A 33 39.44 3.02 26.72
CA GLN A 33 38.46 4.10 26.54
C GLN A 33 38.07 4.27 25.07
N ARG A 34 39.03 4.22 24.14
CA ARG A 34 38.77 4.33 22.70
C ARG A 34 38.05 3.11 22.12
N GLN A 35 38.27 1.92 22.69
CA GLN A 35 37.52 0.71 22.31
C GLN A 35 36.09 0.76 22.84
N GLN A 36 35.90 1.26 24.06
CA GLN A 36 34.59 1.38 24.71
C GLN A 36 33.72 2.47 24.05
N GLU A 37 34.32 3.60 23.63
CA GLU A 37 33.65 4.65 22.86
C GLU A 37 33.12 4.12 21.52
N ARG A 38 33.90 3.30 20.79
CA ARG A 38 33.45 2.69 19.53
C ARG A 38 32.35 1.64 19.72
N SER A 39 32.41 0.85 20.79
CA SER A 39 31.37 -0.15 21.05
C SER A 39 30.04 0.50 21.40
N VAL A 40 30.06 1.58 22.20
CA VAL A 40 28.84 2.32 22.57
C VAL A 40 28.23 3.03 21.36
N GLU A 41 29.05 3.60 20.48
CA GLU A 41 28.58 4.27 19.26
C GLU A 41 27.91 3.29 18.27
N ILE A 42 28.46 2.08 18.11
CA ILE A 42 27.90 1.06 17.19
C ILE A 42 26.59 0.45 17.74
N GLU A 43 26.50 0.24 19.05
CA GLU A 43 25.32 -0.39 19.67
C GLU A 43 24.13 0.57 19.73
N GLN A 44 24.38 1.85 20.01
CA GLN A 44 23.34 2.88 19.98
C GLN A 44 22.85 3.19 18.56
N LEU A 45 23.73 3.24 17.56
CA LEU A 45 23.34 3.49 16.17
C LEU A 45 22.47 2.37 15.59
N ARG A 46 22.78 1.09 15.88
CA ARG A 46 21.93 -0.04 15.47
C ARG A 46 20.55 -0.02 16.15
N SER A 47 20.48 0.40 17.42
CA SER A 47 19.21 0.46 18.14
C SER A 47 18.31 1.57 17.61
N ILE A 48 18.86 2.76 17.38
CA ILE A 48 18.10 3.93 16.90
C ILE A 48 17.61 3.69 15.46
N GLU A 49 18.45 3.09 14.60
CA GLU A 49 18.06 2.77 13.22
C GLU A 49 16.95 1.71 13.17
N SER A 50 17.01 0.69 14.03
CA SER A 50 16.00 -0.39 14.05
C SER A 50 14.67 -0.02 14.70
N GLU A 51 14.65 0.86 15.72
CA GLU A 51 13.42 1.32 16.35
C GLU A 51 12.68 2.38 15.50
N GLN A 52 13.43 3.32 14.89
CA GLN A 52 12.83 4.34 14.01
C GLN A 52 12.29 3.73 12.71
N LEU A 53 12.99 2.80 12.07
CA LEU A 53 12.50 2.12 10.86
C LEU A 53 11.26 1.27 11.14
N ARG A 54 11.24 0.51 12.26
CA ARG A 54 10.07 -0.29 12.63
C ARG A 54 8.85 0.56 12.98
N SER A 55 9.04 1.68 13.67
CA SER A 55 7.93 2.58 14.03
C SER A 55 7.37 3.30 12.80
N ALA A 56 8.24 3.82 11.92
CA ALA A 56 7.82 4.54 10.73
C ALA A 56 7.14 3.63 9.68
N GLU A 57 7.62 2.40 9.48
CA GLU A 57 6.91 1.43 8.63
C GLU A 57 5.59 0.99 9.26
N SER A 58 5.57 0.69 10.56
CA SER A 58 4.36 0.22 11.26
C SER A 58 3.24 1.25 11.27
N GLU A 59 3.55 2.54 11.48
CA GLU A 59 2.52 3.59 11.51
C GLU A 59 2.04 3.99 10.11
N GLN A 60 2.93 4.08 9.12
CA GLN A 60 2.53 4.44 7.75
C GLN A 60 1.83 3.29 7.02
N VAL A 61 2.30 2.04 7.16
CA VAL A 61 1.61 0.88 6.55
C VAL A 61 0.22 0.73 7.17
N ARG A 62 0.08 0.87 8.49
CA ARG A 62 -1.22 0.73 9.15
C ARG A 62 -2.18 1.88 8.86
N SER A 63 -1.71 3.12 8.69
CA SER A 63 -2.59 4.24 8.33
C SER A 63 -3.01 4.18 6.86
N VAL A 64 -2.10 3.88 5.93
CA VAL A 64 -2.43 3.74 4.51
C VAL A 64 -3.32 2.53 4.27
N GLU A 65 -3.07 1.41 4.97
CA GLU A 65 -3.91 0.22 4.88
C GLU A 65 -5.32 0.46 5.47
N SER A 66 -5.44 1.14 6.62
CA SER A 66 -6.76 1.42 7.22
C SER A 66 -7.58 2.49 6.48
N GLU A 67 -6.95 3.52 5.89
CA GLU A 67 -7.67 4.53 5.10
C GLU A 67 -8.08 4.01 3.71
N GLN A 68 -7.24 3.19 3.06
CA GLN A 68 -7.57 2.56 1.79
C GLN A 68 -8.57 1.41 1.98
N LEU A 69 -8.47 0.62 3.05
CA LEU A 69 -9.51 -0.36 3.39
C LEU A 69 -10.82 0.30 3.77
N SER A 70 -10.85 1.45 4.44
CA SER A 70 -12.11 2.16 4.71
C SER A 70 -12.81 2.60 3.42
N LYS A 71 -12.06 3.19 2.48
CA LYS A 71 -12.60 3.62 1.17
C LYS A 71 -12.97 2.44 0.26
N LYS A 72 -12.22 1.33 0.31
CA LYS A 72 -12.51 0.12 -0.47
C LYS A 72 -13.63 -0.71 0.15
N SER A 73 -13.70 -0.79 1.48
CA SER A 73 -14.81 -1.44 2.20
C SER A 73 -16.11 -0.67 2.03
N SER A 74 -16.07 0.67 1.98
CA SER A 74 -17.26 1.48 1.65
C SER A 74 -17.76 1.26 0.21
N SER A 75 -16.92 0.75 -0.70
CA SER A 75 -17.34 0.40 -2.07
C SER A 75 -17.52 -1.10 -2.32
N LEU A 76 -17.13 -1.97 -1.37
CA LEU A 76 -17.17 -3.43 -1.52
C LEU A 76 -17.84 -4.23 -0.39
N LEU A 77 -18.32 -3.61 0.69
CA LEU A 77 -19.19 -4.28 1.65
C LEU A 77 -20.64 -4.27 1.17
N ILE A 78 -20.92 -5.17 0.23
CA ILE A 78 -22.15 -5.95 0.29
C ILE A 78 -21.84 -7.10 1.27
N GLU A 79 -21.90 -6.79 2.56
CA GLU A 79 -21.89 -7.80 3.62
C GLU A 79 -23.05 -7.48 4.56
N GLY A 80 -24.06 -8.36 4.55
CA GLY A 80 -25.09 -8.47 5.58
C GLY A 80 -26.07 -7.31 5.72
N ASP A 81 -27.28 -7.47 5.16
CA ASP A 81 -28.55 -6.97 5.74
C ASP A 81 -28.65 -5.50 6.18
N GLN A 82 -28.14 -4.56 5.38
CA GLN A 82 -28.64 -3.18 5.45
C GLN A 82 -29.06 -2.65 4.08
N TYR A 83 -30.35 -2.84 3.81
CA TYR A 83 -31.10 -2.22 2.72
C TYR A 83 -30.98 -0.69 2.79
N ILE A 84 -30.18 -0.10 1.88
CA ILE A 84 -30.19 1.34 1.58
C ILE A 84 -31.00 1.53 0.28
N PRO A 85 -32.28 1.96 0.35
CA PRO A 85 -33.15 2.02 -0.83
C PRO A 85 -32.71 3.03 -1.90
N GLU A 86 -32.02 4.12 -1.56
CA GLU A 86 -31.75 5.19 -2.54
C GLU A 86 -30.57 4.92 -3.50
N GLN A 87 -29.51 4.21 -3.09
CA GLN A 87 -28.26 4.13 -3.88
C GLN A 87 -28.26 3.03 -4.96
N ARG A 88 -29.19 2.06 -4.86
CA ARG A 88 -29.37 1.02 -5.89
C ARG A 88 -30.04 1.57 -7.16
N SER A 89 -30.60 2.77 -7.10
CA SER A 89 -31.40 3.36 -8.17
C SER A 89 -30.60 3.89 -9.37
N TRP A 90 -29.25 3.93 -9.31
CA TRP A 90 -28.40 4.51 -10.35
C TRP A 90 -27.45 3.57 -11.08
N VAL A 91 -27.51 2.26 -10.80
CA VAL A 91 -26.68 1.26 -11.48
C VAL A 91 -27.46 0.05 -11.99
N ARG A 92 -27.07 -0.49 -13.15
CA ARG A 92 -27.45 -1.86 -13.59
C ARG A 92 -26.25 -2.78 -13.49
N LEU A 93 -26.52 -4.04 -13.21
CA LEU A 93 -25.52 -5.10 -13.12
C LEU A 93 -25.88 -6.23 -14.09
N TRP A 94 -24.88 -6.83 -14.71
CA TRP A 94 -25.03 -8.06 -15.48
C TRP A 94 -23.86 -8.99 -15.20
N THR A 95 -24.13 -10.30 -15.25
CA THR A 95 -23.09 -11.32 -15.30
C THR A 95 -23.22 -12.04 -16.64
N VAL A 96 -22.17 -12.05 -17.43
CA VAL A 96 -22.16 -12.71 -18.74
C VAL A 96 -21.01 -13.70 -18.83
N ASN A 97 -21.25 -14.88 -19.39
CA ASN A 97 -20.22 -15.85 -19.72
C ASN A 97 -19.93 -15.76 -21.22
N LEU A 98 -18.70 -15.38 -21.57
CA LEU A 98 -18.23 -15.27 -22.94
C LEU A 98 -16.93 -16.06 -23.05
N ASP A 99 -16.84 -16.98 -24.00
CA ASP A 99 -15.66 -17.83 -24.23
C ASP A 99 -15.16 -18.52 -22.93
N ASN A 100 -16.09 -19.02 -22.10
CA ASN A 100 -15.83 -19.64 -20.79
C ASN A 100 -15.23 -18.69 -19.73
N ILE A 101 -15.30 -17.39 -19.94
CA ILE A 101 -14.87 -16.35 -18.99
C ILE A 101 -16.09 -15.59 -18.50
N PHE A 102 -16.22 -15.46 -17.18
CA PHE A 102 -17.27 -14.66 -16.56
C PHE A 102 -16.84 -13.18 -16.48
N TYR A 103 -17.74 -12.31 -16.92
CA TYR A 103 -17.60 -10.87 -16.84
C TYR A 103 -18.74 -10.27 -16.03
N TYR A 104 -18.38 -9.40 -15.09
CA TYR A 104 -19.29 -8.63 -14.25
C TYR A 104 -19.36 -7.21 -14.76
N ILE A 105 -20.47 -6.87 -15.41
CA ILE A 105 -20.71 -5.56 -16.00
C ILE A 105 -21.52 -4.71 -15.04
N LYS A 106 -21.07 -3.48 -14.82
CA LYS A 106 -21.75 -2.47 -14.01
C LYS A 106 -21.88 -1.18 -14.80
N TYR A 107 -23.09 -0.69 -14.94
CA TYR A 107 -23.41 0.54 -15.68
C TYR A 107 -23.97 1.60 -14.76
N HIS A 108 -23.46 2.82 -14.84
CA HIS A 108 -23.92 3.97 -14.05
C HIS A 108 -24.76 4.92 -14.92
N TYR A 109 -26.05 5.09 -14.63
CA TYR A 109 -26.97 5.88 -15.49
C TYR A 109 -26.59 7.36 -15.58
N GLY A 110 -26.19 7.95 -14.45
CA GLY A 110 -25.92 9.39 -14.38
C GLY A 110 -24.72 9.83 -15.20
N THR A 111 -23.75 8.94 -15.39
CA THR A 111 -22.49 9.22 -16.09
C THR A 111 -22.41 8.51 -17.44
N GLY A 112 -23.23 7.49 -17.68
CA GLY A 112 -23.08 6.57 -18.81
C GLY A 112 -21.82 5.71 -18.74
N SER A 113 -21.13 5.66 -17.58
CA SER A 113 -19.89 4.90 -17.45
C SER A 113 -20.15 3.41 -17.27
N VAL A 114 -19.30 2.60 -17.91
CA VAL A 114 -19.33 1.14 -17.85
C VAL A 114 -18.08 0.64 -17.17
N ASN A 115 -18.27 -0.29 -16.23
CA ASN A 115 -17.21 -1.01 -15.55
C ASN A 115 -17.34 -2.51 -15.84
N CYS A 116 -16.21 -3.18 -16.03
CA CYS A 116 -16.12 -4.62 -16.24
C CYS A 116 -15.06 -5.19 -15.30
N ASN A 117 -15.46 -6.13 -14.43
CA ASN A 117 -14.56 -6.79 -13.47
C ASN A 117 -13.75 -5.83 -12.56
N GLY A 118 -14.26 -4.62 -12.32
CA GLY A 118 -13.60 -3.61 -11.51
C GLY A 118 -12.93 -2.49 -12.32
N ASP A 119 -12.73 -2.65 -13.62
CA ASP A 119 -12.07 -1.66 -14.48
C ASP A 119 -13.06 -0.87 -15.35
N PHE A 120 -12.85 0.44 -15.47
CA PHE A 120 -13.66 1.28 -16.37
C PHE A 120 -13.32 0.99 -17.83
N LEU A 121 -14.37 0.73 -18.62
CA LEU A 121 -14.23 0.50 -20.05
C LEU A 121 -14.23 1.81 -20.83
N LYS A 122 -13.54 1.79 -21.96
CA LYS A 122 -13.71 2.83 -22.97
C LYS A 122 -15.08 2.65 -23.64
N THR A 123 -15.86 3.71 -23.64
CA THR A 123 -17.22 3.72 -24.21
C THR A 123 -17.33 4.73 -25.35
N ILE A 124 -18.23 4.45 -26.29
CA ILE A 124 -18.64 5.35 -27.36
C ILE A 124 -20.15 5.54 -27.29
N SER A 125 -20.63 6.77 -27.48
CA SER A 125 -22.06 7.05 -27.60
C SER A 125 -22.55 6.67 -29.00
N GLY A 126 -23.68 5.98 -29.06
CA GLY A 126 -24.33 5.54 -30.29
C GLY A 126 -25.84 5.72 -30.22
N PHE A 127 -26.52 5.46 -31.34
CA PHE A 127 -27.97 5.50 -31.43
C PHE A 127 -28.46 4.38 -32.33
N SER A 128 -29.53 3.70 -31.90
CA SER A 128 -30.27 2.73 -32.70
C SER A 128 -31.70 3.21 -32.92
N LYS A 129 -32.50 2.41 -33.64
CA LYS A 129 -33.95 2.65 -33.80
C LYS A 129 -34.70 2.62 -32.47
N GLU A 130 -34.15 1.92 -31.46
CA GLU A 130 -34.76 1.76 -30.13
C GLU A 130 -34.34 2.87 -29.15
N GLY A 131 -33.41 3.76 -29.55
CA GLY A 131 -32.94 4.88 -28.73
C GLY A 131 -31.42 4.94 -28.55
N PRO A 132 -30.95 5.73 -27.57
CA PRO A 132 -29.53 5.90 -27.27
C PRO A 132 -28.83 4.59 -26.88
N GLN A 133 -27.55 4.48 -27.23
CA GLN A 133 -26.68 3.34 -26.91
C GLN A 133 -25.35 3.80 -26.32
N THR A 134 -24.84 3.02 -25.36
CA THR A 134 -23.44 3.10 -24.91
C THR A 134 -22.72 1.86 -25.41
N ILE A 135 -21.78 2.01 -26.34
CA ILE A 135 -21.07 0.91 -27.04
C ILE A 135 -19.68 0.73 -26.43
N PHE A 136 -19.26 -0.52 -26.23
CA PHE A 136 -17.98 -0.90 -25.64
C PHE A 136 -17.58 -2.33 -26.03
N LEU A 137 -16.40 -2.78 -25.59
CA LEU A 137 -15.91 -4.14 -25.80
C LEU A 137 -15.85 -4.92 -24.48
N ILE A 138 -16.23 -6.19 -24.50
CA ILE A 138 -15.99 -7.15 -23.42
C ILE A 138 -15.05 -8.22 -23.97
N GLY A 139 -13.77 -8.15 -23.63
CA GLY A 139 -12.75 -8.96 -24.30
C GLY A 139 -12.69 -8.60 -25.78
N SER A 140 -13.02 -9.56 -26.65
CA SER A 140 -13.11 -9.42 -28.11
C SER A 140 -14.54 -9.19 -28.63
N HIS A 141 -15.54 -9.20 -27.75
CA HIS A 141 -16.95 -9.11 -28.15
C HIS A 141 -17.46 -7.66 -28.12
N GLU A 142 -18.27 -7.32 -29.13
CA GLU A 142 -18.95 -6.04 -29.16
C GLU A 142 -20.15 -6.07 -28.22
N ALA A 143 -20.25 -5.06 -27.36
CA ALA A 143 -21.34 -4.93 -26.41
C ALA A 143 -21.93 -3.53 -26.47
N CYS A 144 -23.22 -3.42 -26.19
CA CYS A 144 -23.85 -2.13 -26.00
C CYS A 144 -24.91 -2.18 -24.91
N ILE A 145 -25.10 -1.05 -24.24
CA ILE A 145 -26.24 -0.84 -23.36
C ILE A 145 -27.22 0.05 -24.11
N GLN A 146 -28.39 -0.50 -24.40
CA GLN A 146 -29.50 0.21 -25.01
C GLN A 146 -30.36 0.86 -23.93
N THR A 147 -30.58 2.15 -24.04
CA THR A 147 -31.55 2.87 -23.21
C THR A 147 -32.86 3.00 -23.98
N VAL A 148 -33.95 2.47 -23.40
CA VAL A 148 -35.30 2.58 -23.95
C VAL A 148 -36.14 3.41 -22.99
N THR A 149 -36.67 4.54 -23.46
CA THR A 149 -37.62 5.36 -22.71
C THR A 149 -39.03 4.86 -23.00
N ASN A 150 -39.74 4.39 -21.98
CA ASN A 150 -41.13 4.00 -22.17
C ASN A 150 -41.98 5.28 -22.20
N GLY A 151 -42.37 5.74 -23.40
CA GLY A 151 -43.04 7.03 -23.63
C GLY A 151 -44.36 7.26 -22.88
N VAL A 152 -44.85 6.25 -22.15
CA VAL A 152 -46.10 6.28 -21.37
C VAL A 152 -45.88 6.60 -19.89
N ASN A 153 -44.70 6.28 -19.32
CA ASN A 153 -44.40 6.52 -17.91
C ASN A 153 -43.18 7.44 -17.76
N LYS A 154 -43.38 8.55 -17.04
CA LYS A 154 -42.36 9.59 -16.76
C LYS A 154 -41.19 9.07 -15.91
N TYR A 155 -41.25 7.83 -15.40
CA TYR A 155 -40.40 7.33 -14.32
C TYR A 155 -39.52 6.11 -14.64
N GLY A 156 -39.35 5.68 -15.89
CA GLY A 156 -38.46 4.54 -16.13
C GLY A 156 -37.89 4.48 -17.53
N CYS A 157 -36.64 4.92 -17.70
CA CYS A 157 -35.80 4.41 -18.77
C CYS A 157 -35.31 3.00 -18.37
N PHE A 158 -35.44 2.06 -19.30
CA PHE A 158 -34.94 0.69 -19.14
C PHE A 158 -33.60 0.58 -19.85
N HIS A 159 -32.68 -0.16 -19.26
CA HIS A 159 -31.35 -0.38 -19.79
C HIS A 159 -31.20 -1.87 -20.09
N THR A 160 -30.81 -2.20 -21.31
CA THR A 160 -30.63 -3.58 -21.76
C THR A 160 -29.21 -3.76 -22.25
N LEU A 161 -28.47 -4.68 -21.66
CA LEU A 161 -27.18 -5.11 -22.18
C LEU A 161 -27.40 -6.03 -23.39
N LYS A 162 -26.72 -5.74 -24.49
CA LYS A 162 -26.62 -6.64 -25.65
C LYS A 162 -25.16 -6.96 -25.91
N VAL A 163 -24.83 -8.23 -26.15
CA VAL A 163 -23.49 -8.69 -26.54
C VAL A 163 -23.59 -9.43 -27.87
N ASN A 164 -22.80 -9.02 -28.86
CA ASN A 164 -22.88 -9.48 -30.26
C ASN A 164 -24.31 -9.40 -30.85
N GLY A 165 -25.11 -8.43 -30.37
CA GLY A 165 -26.51 -8.23 -30.77
C GLY A 165 -27.55 -8.98 -29.94
N GLU A 166 -27.15 -9.94 -29.10
CA GLU A 166 -28.07 -10.72 -28.26
C GLU A 166 -28.28 -10.09 -26.89
N ILE A 167 -29.53 -10.11 -26.40
CA ILE A 167 -29.88 -9.53 -25.09
C ILE A 167 -29.35 -10.41 -23.97
N VAL A 168 -28.64 -9.79 -23.02
CA VAL A 168 -28.21 -10.42 -21.78
C VAL A 168 -29.22 -10.11 -20.68
N PRO A 169 -29.81 -11.13 -20.02
CA PRO A 169 -30.74 -10.93 -18.91
C PRO A 169 -30.02 -10.32 -17.70
N GLU A 170 -30.73 -9.43 -16.98
CA GLU A 170 -30.28 -8.84 -15.71
C GLU A 170 -30.27 -9.86 -14.57
#